data_AF-A0A970T7G4-F1
#
_entry.id   AF-A0A970T7G4-F1
#
_cell.length_a   1.000
_cell.length_b   1.000
_cell.length_c   1.000
_cell.angle_alpha   90.00
_cell.angle_beta   90.00
_cell.angle_gamma   90.00
#
_symmetry.space_group_name_H-M   'P 1'
#
loop_
_entity.id
_entity.type
_entity.pdbx_description
1 polymer ?
#
loop_
_entity_poly.entity_id
_entity_poly.type
_entity_poly.pdbx_seq_one_letter_code
_entity_poly.pdbx_strand_id
1 'polypeptide(L)'
;MRRTVTYSWIFALLLLAACGGRKDPASGEMSQPRDFPSLPKVPSVITEPAKASEYVIAHFWDAFTDTSRIYPCDTALVNGVPRDQVESAVGMYVTLLETQCPLPFARKAVENFFSRIEAFEARDTSTNLFEYLTEQMSRYLYDPNSPVRNEDLYLPFVSRLAVSEYVPADLRPAYSYDARMCALNPVGSPAADIVFKDLSGKDRRLYDIKAERTLLFFTNPGCPACKEIMETIQADGSLSERIARGQLAVVNLYIDRELDEWRSYASEYPSDWYNGHDPNYVIRTDVSYNIRAIPSLYLLDAQKRVLLKDAPAEKVLAYLSQNNQ
;
A
#
# COMPACT_ATOMS: atom_id res chain seq x y z
N MET A 1 67.63 -47.45 -12.08
CA MET A 1 66.90 -48.72 -12.37
C MET A 1 65.77 -48.87 -11.36
N ARG A 2 64.54 -48.68 -11.84
CA ARG A 2 63.29 -48.69 -11.06
C ARG A 2 62.95 -50.13 -10.63
N ARG A 3 62.59 -50.34 -9.36
CA ARG A 3 61.89 -51.53 -8.88
C ARG A 3 60.41 -51.18 -8.72
N THR A 4 59.59 -51.70 -9.61
CA THR A 4 58.13 -51.63 -9.62
C THR A 4 57.57 -52.66 -8.65
N VAL A 5 56.75 -52.20 -7.69
CA VAL A 5 55.90 -53.06 -6.85
C VAL A 5 54.45 -52.81 -7.28
N THR A 6 53.85 -53.80 -7.93
CA THR A 6 52.44 -53.81 -8.35
C THR A 6 51.59 -54.43 -7.26
N TYR A 7 50.70 -53.64 -6.65
CA TYR A 7 49.65 -54.15 -5.76
C TYR A 7 48.36 -54.37 -6.56
N SER A 8 47.86 -55.60 -6.53
CA SER A 8 46.61 -56.02 -7.17
C SER A 8 45.40 -55.69 -6.29
N TRP A 9 44.33 -55.28 -6.96
CA TRP A 9 43.07 -54.80 -6.41
C TRP A 9 42.22 -55.94 -5.84
N ILE A 10 41.68 -55.76 -4.63
CA ILE A 10 40.68 -56.64 -4.02
C ILE A 10 39.29 -56.07 -4.30
N PHE A 11 38.46 -56.87 -4.96
CA PHE A 11 37.03 -56.67 -5.16
C PHE A 11 36.30 -56.91 -3.83
N ALA A 12 35.47 -55.96 -3.39
CA ALA A 12 34.50 -56.19 -2.32
C ALA A 12 33.15 -55.57 -2.72
N LEU A 13 32.30 -56.42 -3.30
CA LEU A 13 30.85 -56.18 -3.44
C LEU A 13 30.21 -56.45 -2.07
N LEU A 14 29.62 -55.42 -1.46
CA LEU A 14 28.71 -55.57 -0.32
C LEU A 14 27.34 -55.05 -0.74
N LEU A 15 26.49 -55.99 -1.16
CA LEU A 15 25.05 -55.86 -1.19
C LEU A 15 24.51 -56.19 0.21
N LEU A 16 23.89 -55.22 0.86
CA LEU A 16 22.92 -55.46 1.93
C LEU A 16 21.64 -54.70 1.60
N ALA A 17 20.62 -55.47 1.24
CA ALA A 17 19.23 -55.05 1.31
C ALA A 17 18.70 -55.36 2.71
N ALA A 18 17.93 -54.45 3.31
CA ALA A 18 16.52 -54.67 3.63
C ALA A 18 15.97 -53.78 4.77
N CYS A 19 14.83 -53.16 4.46
CA CYS A 19 13.64 -52.94 5.29
C CYS A 19 13.63 -51.87 6.40
N GLY A 20 12.70 -50.93 6.26
CA GLY A 20 12.20 -50.11 7.37
C GLY A 20 11.45 -48.87 6.89
N GLY A 21 10.25 -49.06 6.33
CA GLY A 21 9.41 -47.95 5.86
C GLY A 21 9.06 -47.00 7.01
N ARG A 22 9.55 -45.76 6.90
CA ARG A 22 8.96 -44.60 7.53
C ARG A 22 8.18 -43.91 6.43
N LYS A 23 6.85 -43.92 6.52
CA LYS A 23 6.01 -43.07 5.67
C LYS A 23 6.26 -41.64 6.12
N ASP A 24 7.13 -40.94 5.40
CA ASP A 24 7.17 -39.49 5.45
C ASP A 24 5.81 -38.95 5.01
N PRO A 25 5.32 -37.87 5.64
CA PRO A 25 4.05 -37.29 5.26
C PRO A 25 4.18 -36.70 3.85
N ALA A 26 3.38 -37.25 2.93
CA ALA A 26 3.12 -36.73 1.57
C ALA A 26 4.32 -36.13 0.82
N SER A 27 5.24 -36.96 0.34
CA SER A 27 6.13 -36.59 -0.76
C SER A 27 5.33 -36.49 -2.06
N GLY A 28 4.60 -35.39 -2.25
CA GLY A 28 4.07 -35.03 -3.57
C GLY A 28 5.23 -34.76 -4.51
N GLU A 29 5.19 -35.27 -5.74
CA GLU A 29 6.21 -34.94 -6.74
C GLU A 29 6.27 -33.43 -6.95
N MET A 30 7.48 -32.86 -6.83
CA MET A 30 7.73 -31.44 -7.06
C MET A 30 7.39 -31.10 -8.51
N SER A 31 6.46 -30.18 -8.72
CA SER A 31 6.09 -29.71 -10.05
C SER A 31 7.18 -28.82 -10.66
N GLN A 32 7.19 -28.71 -11.99
CA GLN A 32 8.10 -27.78 -12.68
C GLN A 32 7.68 -26.31 -12.44
N PRO A 33 8.63 -25.36 -12.51
CA PRO A 33 8.30 -23.93 -12.58
C PRO A 33 7.26 -23.63 -13.66
N ARG A 34 6.47 -22.59 -13.44
CA ARG A 34 5.33 -22.20 -14.28
C ARG A 34 5.25 -20.69 -14.44
N ASP A 35 4.55 -20.24 -15.46
CA ASP A 35 4.13 -18.84 -15.57
C ASP A 35 3.02 -18.52 -14.56
N PHE A 36 2.84 -17.23 -14.29
CA PHE A 36 1.71 -16.75 -13.50
C PHE A 36 0.39 -17.16 -14.19
N PRO A 37 -0.59 -17.69 -13.44
CA PRO A 37 -1.85 -18.13 -14.03
C PRO A 37 -2.59 -17.02 -14.78
N SER A 38 -3.26 -17.37 -15.87
CA SER A 38 -4.16 -16.46 -16.57
C SER A 38 -5.30 -16.00 -15.65
N LEU A 39 -5.81 -14.79 -15.87
CA LEU A 39 -6.98 -14.27 -15.16
C LEU A 39 -8.16 -15.26 -15.17
N PRO A 40 -8.97 -15.28 -14.09
CA PRO A 40 -10.13 -16.14 -14.01
C PRO A 40 -11.12 -15.83 -15.14
N LYS A 41 -11.65 -16.88 -15.78
CA LYS A 41 -12.69 -16.74 -16.80
C LYS A 41 -14.02 -16.42 -16.13
N VAL A 42 -14.58 -15.27 -16.47
CA VAL A 42 -15.89 -14.83 -15.97
C VAL A 42 -16.98 -15.76 -16.53
N PRO A 43 -17.81 -16.39 -15.69
CA PRO A 43 -18.94 -17.20 -16.14
C PRO A 43 -19.92 -16.39 -17.00
N SER A 44 -20.43 -16.98 -18.08
CA SER A 44 -21.36 -16.30 -19.01
C SER A 44 -22.68 -15.86 -18.36
N VAL A 45 -23.01 -16.37 -17.17
CA VAL A 45 -24.17 -15.93 -16.38
C VAL A 45 -23.97 -14.53 -15.77
N ILE A 46 -22.72 -14.09 -15.59
CA ILE A 46 -22.38 -12.75 -15.12
C ILE A 46 -22.34 -11.82 -16.33
N THR A 47 -23.43 -11.08 -16.53
CA THR A 47 -23.59 -10.16 -17.67
C THR A 47 -23.23 -8.71 -17.34
N GLU A 48 -23.31 -8.34 -16.06
CA GLU A 48 -23.01 -6.98 -15.60
C GLU A 48 -21.49 -6.74 -15.54
N PRO A 49 -20.95 -5.71 -16.22
CA PRO A 49 -19.51 -5.43 -16.21
C PRO A 49 -18.92 -5.23 -14.81
N ALA A 50 -19.63 -4.55 -13.91
CA ALA A 50 -19.18 -4.36 -12.54
C ALA A 50 -19.05 -5.69 -11.78
N LYS A 51 -20.00 -6.61 -11.96
CA LYS A 51 -19.95 -7.96 -11.38
C LYS A 51 -18.87 -8.83 -12.01
N ALA A 52 -18.59 -8.65 -13.30
CA ALA A 52 -17.49 -9.31 -13.97
C ALA A 52 -16.14 -8.89 -13.36
N SER A 53 -15.93 -7.59 -13.13
CA SER A 53 -14.72 -7.08 -12.46
C SER A 53 -14.60 -7.58 -11.01
N GLU A 54 -15.69 -7.53 -10.22
CA GLU A 54 -15.71 -8.09 -8.87
C GLU A 54 -15.35 -9.58 -8.85
N TYR A 55 -15.88 -10.36 -9.81
CA TYR A 55 -15.54 -11.78 -9.96
C TYR A 55 -14.04 -11.97 -10.25
N VAL A 56 -13.47 -11.19 -11.20
CA VAL A 56 -12.05 -11.29 -11.53
C VAL A 56 -11.18 -11.01 -10.30
N ILE A 57 -11.51 -9.98 -9.52
CA ILE A 57 -10.78 -9.62 -8.31
C ILE A 57 -10.90 -10.73 -7.25
N ALA A 58 -12.11 -11.23 -7.01
CA ALA A 58 -12.35 -12.26 -5.99
C ALA A 58 -11.61 -13.58 -6.28
N HIS A 59 -11.43 -13.91 -7.56
CA HIS A 59 -10.83 -15.16 -8.02
C HIS A 59 -9.39 -14.97 -8.57
N PHE A 60 -8.81 -13.77 -8.45
CA PHE A 60 -7.51 -13.43 -9.04
C PHE A 60 -6.39 -14.40 -8.60
N TRP A 61 -6.39 -14.76 -7.32
CA TRP A 61 -5.33 -15.54 -6.69
C TRP A 61 -5.64 -17.04 -6.60
N ASP A 62 -6.78 -17.50 -7.10
CA ASP A 62 -7.24 -18.89 -6.92
C ASP A 62 -6.26 -19.91 -7.50
N ALA A 63 -5.95 -19.80 -8.78
CA ALA A 63 -5.02 -20.72 -9.45
C ALA A 63 -3.57 -20.56 -8.99
N PHE A 64 -3.21 -19.38 -8.49
CA PHE A 64 -1.87 -19.14 -7.95
C PHE A 64 -1.70 -19.81 -6.60
N THR A 65 -2.73 -19.81 -5.75
CA THR A 65 -2.69 -20.37 -4.38
C THR A 65 -3.29 -21.78 -4.27
N ASP A 66 -3.55 -22.44 -5.41
CA ASP A 66 -3.96 -23.84 -5.41
C ASP A 66 -2.84 -24.71 -4.81
N THR A 67 -3.22 -25.53 -3.83
CA THR A 67 -2.34 -26.42 -3.05
C THR A 67 -2.50 -27.88 -3.47
N SER A 68 -3.23 -28.14 -4.57
CA SER A 68 -3.32 -29.46 -5.19
C SER A 68 -1.97 -29.97 -5.72
N ARG A 69 -1.01 -29.06 -5.91
CA ARG A 69 0.35 -29.33 -6.39
C ARG A 69 1.36 -28.60 -5.53
N ILE A 70 2.55 -29.17 -5.44
CA ILE A 70 3.71 -28.59 -4.75
C ILE A 70 4.64 -28.01 -5.81
N TYR A 71 5.05 -26.76 -5.63
CA TYR A 71 5.93 -26.04 -6.56
C TYR A 71 7.21 -25.57 -5.86
N PRO A 72 8.33 -25.44 -6.60
CA PRO A 72 9.58 -24.96 -6.02
C PRO A 72 9.49 -23.50 -5.61
N CYS A 73 10.11 -23.17 -4.47
CA CYS A 73 10.24 -21.82 -3.94
C CYS A 73 11.71 -21.56 -3.63
N ASP A 74 12.24 -20.41 -4.07
CA ASP A 74 13.60 -19.97 -3.79
C ASP A 74 13.70 -18.43 -3.90
N THR A 75 14.90 -17.89 -4.12
CA THR A 75 15.08 -16.44 -4.27
C THR A 75 14.55 -15.89 -5.59
N ALA A 76 14.33 -16.72 -6.61
CA ALA A 76 13.83 -16.37 -7.93
C ALA A 76 12.36 -16.78 -8.15
N LEU A 77 11.87 -17.78 -7.43
CA LEU A 77 10.55 -18.38 -7.60
C LEU A 77 9.68 -18.24 -6.35
N VAL A 78 8.43 -17.84 -6.55
CA VAL A 78 7.37 -17.80 -5.52
C VAL A 78 6.26 -18.72 -5.97
N ASN A 79 6.06 -19.84 -5.25
CA ASN A 79 5.14 -20.92 -5.62
C ASN A 79 5.28 -21.37 -7.09
N GLY A 80 6.52 -21.59 -7.52
CA GLY A 80 6.90 -22.02 -8.86
C GLY A 80 6.87 -20.93 -9.93
N VAL A 81 6.51 -19.69 -9.59
CA VAL A 81 6.39 -18.58 -10.56
C VAL A 81 7.56 -17.61 -10.42
N PRO A 82 8.18 -17.14 -11.52
CA PRO A 82 9.19 -16.09 -11.50
C PRO A 82 8.73 -14.84 -10.73
N ARG A 83 9.60 -14.34 -9.85
CA ARG A 83 9.29 -13.25 -8.92
C ARG A 83 8.78 -11.98 -9.63
N ASP A 84 9.33 -11.63 -10.78
CA ASP A 84 8.92 -10.49 -11.61
C ASP A 84 7.48 -10.63 -12.12
N GLN A 85 7.05 -11.85 -12.45
CA GLN A 85 5.65 -12.12 -12.82
C GLN A 85 4.71 -12.00 -11.62
N VAL A 86 5.13 -12.44 -10.42
CA VAL A 86 4.32 -12.28 -9.20
C VAL A 86 4.22 -10.81 -8.80
N GLU A 87 5.31 -10.03 -8.87
CA GLU A 87 5.29 -8.58 -8.65
C GLU A 87 4.34 -7.88 -9.64
N SER A 88 4.42 -8.23 -10.93
CA SER A 88 3.51 -7.72 -11.96
C SER A 88 2.05 -8.06 -11.65
N ALA A 89 1.78 -9.26 -11.15
CA ALA A 89 0.45 -9.68 -10.74
C ALA A 89 -0.05 -8.92 -9.51
N VAL A 90 0.80 -8.61 -8.52
CA VAL A 90 0.43 -7.74 -7.39
C VAL A 90 0.07 -6.34 -7.89
N GLY A 91 0.89 -5.75 -8.77
CA GLY A 91 0.59 -4.45 -9.35
C GLY A 91 -0.73 -4.42 -10.13
N MET A 92 -1.00 -5.47 -10.91
CA MET A 92 -2.29 -5.64 -11.59
C MET A 92 -3.45 -5.76 -10.59
N TYR A 93 -3.30 -6.57 -9.55
CA TYR A 93 -4.31 -6.76 -8.53
C TYR A 93 -4.64 -5.45 -7.80
N VAL A 94 -3.63 -4.68 -7.39
CA VAL A 94 -3.80 -3.35 -6.78
C VAL A 94 -4.53 -2.40 -7.73
N THR A 95 -4.15 -2.38 -9.00
CA THR A 95 -4.82 -1.55 -10.02
C THR A 95 -6.30 -1.92 -10.17
N LEU A 96 -6.64 -3.21 -10.17
CA LEU A 96 -8.03 -3.67 -10.22
C LEU A 96 -8.82 -3.25 -8.98
N LEU A 97 -8.22 -3.39 -7.78
CA LEU A 97 -8.83 -2.95 -6.53
C LEU A 97 -9.14 -1.45 -6.52
N GLU A 98 -8.24 -0.63 -7.06
CA GLU A 98 -8.42 0.82 -7.08
C GLU A 98 -9.39 1.33 -8.14
N THR A 99 -9.46 0.66 -9.30
CA THR A 99 -10.13 1.22 -10.49
C THR A 99 -11.37 0.46 -10.94
N GLN A 100 -11.52 -0.81 -10.57
CA GLN A 100 -12.56 -1.70 -11.13
C GLN A 100 -13.62 -2.13 -10.13
N CYS A 101 -13.57 -1.66 -8.88
CA CYS A 101 -14.58 -1.99 -7.87
C CYS A 101 -14.76 -0.88 -6.82
N PRO A 102 -15.90 -0.84 -6.11
CA PRO A 102 -16.11 0.08 -5.00
C PRO A 102 -15.19 -0.23 -3.82
N LEU A 103 -14.76 0.81 -3.08
CA LEU A 103 -13.88 0.68 -1.92
C LEU A 103 -14.33 -0.36 -0.88
N PRO A 104 -15.63 -0.49 -0.50
CA PRO A 104 -16.07 -1.53 0.43
C PRO A 104 -15.79 -2.95 -0.09
N PHE A 105 -15.96 -3.19 -1.39
CA PHE A 105 -15.63 -4.47 -2.01
C PHE A 105 -14.11 -4.68 -2.03
N ALA A 106 -13.34 -3.66 -2.42
CA ALA A 106 -11.88 -3.72 -2.47
C ALA A 106 -11.27 -4.08 -1.11
N ARG A 107 -11.74 -3.44 -0.02
CA ARG A 107 -11.32 -3.78 1.36
C ARG A 107 -11.60 -5.24 1.68
N LYS A 108 -12.79 -5.74 1.33
CA LYS A 108 -13.16 -7.14 1.57
C LYS A 108 -12.31 -8.12 0.73
N ALA A 109 -12.00 -7.75 -0.51
CA ALA A 109 -11.12 -8.54 -1.37
C ALA A 109 -9.70 -8.63 -0.79
N VAL A 110 -9.16 -7.56 -0.18
CA VAL A 110 -7.88 -7.60 0.53
C VAL A 110 -7.93 -8.50 1.77
N GLU A 111 -8.99 -8.46 2.57
CA GLU A 111 -9.16 -9.39 3.71
C GLU A 111 -9.20 -10.87 3.25
N ASN A 112 -9.91 -11.14 2.16
CA ASN A 112 -10.01 -12.48 1.59
C ASN A 112 -8.66 -12.93 1.00
N PHE A 113 -7.93 -12.03 0.36
CA PHE A 113 -6.56 -12.28 -0.09
C PHE A 113 -5.64 -12.63 1.08
N PHE A 114 -5.68 -11.88 2.19
CA PHE A 114 -4.92 -12.22 3.39
C PHE A 114 -5.28 -13.62 3.91
N SER A 115 -6.56 -13.91 4.06
CA SER A 115 -7.05 -15.20 4.57
C SER A 115 -6.58 -16.37 3.70
N ARG A 116 -6.44 -16.13 2.39
CA ARG A 116 -5.94 -17.11 1.43
C ARG A 116 -4.44 -17.37 1.56
N ILE A 117 -3.62 -16.34 1.67
CA ILE A 117 -2.17 -16.51 1.85
C ILE A 117 -1.85 -17.10 3.23
N GLU A 118 -2.64 -16.75 4.25
CA GLU A 118 -2.53 -17.33 5.60
C GLU A 118 -2.90 -18.83 5.59
N ALA A 119 -3.99 -19.21 4.89
CA ALA A 119 -4.36 -20.61 4.74
C ALA A 119 -3.35 -21.43 3.91
N PHE A 120 -2.59 -20.77 3.03
CA PHE A 120 -1.49 -21.38 2.29
C PHE A 120 -0.31 -21.65 3.24
N GLU A 121 0.11 -20.64 4.00
CA GLU A 121 1.18 -20.74 5.00
C GLU A 121 0.88 -21.81 6.06
N ALA A 122 -0.38 -21.89 6.50
CA ALA A 122 -0.85 -22.91 7.44
C ALA A 122 -0.62 -24.36 6.98
N ARG A 123 -0.58 -24.59 5.67
CA ARG A 123 -0.37 -25.93 5.08
C ARG A 123 1.10 -26.25 4.89
N ASP A 124 1.90 -25.26 4.54
CA ASP A 124 3.32 -25.41 4.26
C ASP A 124 4.10 -24.15 4.63
N THR A 125 4.72 -24.17 5.81
CA THR A 125 5.53 -23.08 6.33
C THR A 125 6.96 -23.06 5.75
N SER A 126 7.26 -23.92 4.78
CA SER A 126 8.57 -23.92 4.09
C SER A 126 8.58 -23.05 2.84
N THR A 127 7.42 -22.51 2.45
CA THR A 127 7.30 -21.64 1.27
C THR A 127 7.66 -20.20 1.58
N ASN A 128 7.95 -19.42 0.54
CA ASN A 128 8.23 -17.98 0.65
C ASN A 128 7.02 -17.11 0.31
N LEU A 129 5.83 -17.70 0.09
CA LEU A 129 4.68 -17.01 -0.49
C LEU A 129 4.10 -15.98 0.49
N PHE A 130 3.92 -16.35 1.75
CA PHE A 130 3.34 -15.46 2.75
C PHE A 130 4.22 -14.24 3.00
N GLU A 131 5.52 -14.47 3.24
CA GLU A 131 6.52 -13.42 3.45
C GLU A 131 6.60 -12.48 2.25
N TYR A 132 6.75 -13.05 1.04
CA TYR A 132 6.89 -12.26 -0.18
C TYR A 132 5.64 -11.41 -0.46
N LEU A 133 4.44 -11.99 -0.39
CA LEU A 133 3.21 -11.23 -0.64
C LEU A 133 2.93 -10.20 0.44
N THR A 134 3.32 -10.46 1.69
CA THR A 134 3.27 -9.46 2.77
C THR A 134 4.16 -8.26 2.47
N GLU A 135 5.41 -8.50 2.03
CA GLU A 135 6.33 -7.45 1.61
C GLU A 135 5.76 -6.65 0.43
N GLN A 136 5.25 -7.33 -0.61
CA GLN A 136 4.70 -6.66 -1.78
C GLN A 136 3.47 -5.81 -1.44
N MET A 137 2.54 -6.30 -0.62
CA MET A 137 1.38 -5.49 -0.22
C MET A 137 1.78 -4.24 0.57
N SER A 138 2.76 -4.35 1.45
CA SER A 138 3.32 -3.18 2.16
C SER A 138 3.98 -2.20 1.17
N ARG A 139 4.80 -2.70 0.24
CA ARG A 139 5.49 -1.87 -0.76
C ARG A 139 4.52 -1.14 -1.68
N TYR A 140 3.45 -1.79 -2.14
CA TYR A 140 2.49 -1.17 -3.06
C TYR A 140 1.50 -0.27 -2.34
N LEU A 141 0.90 -0.72 -1.24
CA LEU A 141 -0.22 -0.01 -0.61
C LEU A 141 0.20 0.91 0.54
N TYR A 142 1.37 0.71 1.14
CA TYR A 142 1.78 1.48 2.29
C TYR A 142 2.99 2.37 2.00
N ASP A 143 4.07 1.90 1.37
CA ASP A 143 5.29 2.71 1.13
C ASP A 143 4.96 4.15 0.66
N PRO A 144 5.44 5.20 1.36
CA PRO A 144 5.15 6.58 0.99
C PRO A 144 5.56 6.95 -0.44
N ASN A 145 6.58 6.27 -0.99
CA ASN A 145 7.06 6.49 -2.36
C ASN A 145 6.26 5.69 -3.40
N SER A 146 5.33 4.83 -2.97
CA SER A 146 4.50 4.09 -3.91
C SER A 146 3.51 5.03 -4.62
N PRO A 147 3.43 4.98 -5.96
CA PRO A 147 2.47 5.76 -6.73
C PRO A 147 1.03 5.22 -6.59
N VAL A 148 0.86 4.06 -5.95
CA VAL A 148 -0.44 3.40 -5.73
C VAL A 148 -0.69 3.14 -4.25
N ARG A 149 -0.02 3.89 -3.36
CA ARG A 149 -0.26 3.81 -1.91
C ARG A 149 -1.72 4.13 -1.60
N ASN A 150 -2.30 3.36 -0.70
CA ASN A 150 -3.69 3.44 -0.33
C ASN A 150 -3.91 2.80 1.05
N GLU A 151 -3.90 3.63 2.10
CA GLU A 151 -4.04 3.15 3.48
C GLU A 151 -5.39 2.50 3.76
N ASP A 152 -6.45 2.89 3.03
CA ASP A 152 -7.77 2.27 3.17
C ASP A 152 -7.80 0.82 2.63
N LEU A 153 -6.94 0.49 1.67
CA LEU A 153 -6.74 -0.88 1.20
C LEU A 153 -5.70 -1.64 2.04
N TYR A 154 -4.68 -0.96 2.57
CA TYR A 154 -3.68 -1.60 3.43
C TYR A 154 -4.24 -1.96 4.82
N LEU A 155 -5.12 -1.13 5.39
CA LEU A 155 -5.70 -1.30 6.72
C LEU A 155 -6.23 -2.73 6.99
N PRO A 156 -7.12 -3.32 6.17
CA PRO A 156 -7.59 -4.69 6.40
C PRO A 156 -6.47 -5.74 6.39
N PHE A 157 -5.42 -5.53 5.59
CA PHE A 157 -4.27 -6.44 5.51
C PHE A 157 -3.41 -6.34 6.76
N VAL A 158 -2.98 -5.14 7.13
CA VAL A 158 -2.09 -4.92 8.28
C VAL A 158 -2.77 -5.21 9.63
N SER A 159 -4.09 -5.01 9.71
CA SER A 159 -4.88 -5.41 10.88
C SER A 159 -4.84 -6.93 11.12
N ARG A 160 -4.72 -7.73 10.04
CA ARG A 160 -4.55 -9.18 10.15
C ARG A 160 -3.12 -9.57 10.49
N LEU A 161 -2.12 -8.92 9.89
CA LEU A 161 -0.70 -9.13 10.27
C LEU A 161 -0.45 -8.90 11.76
N ALA A 162 -1.12 -7.90 12.34
CA ALA A 162 -1.01 -7.56 13.76
C ALA A 162 -1.41 -8.71 14.71
N VAL A 163 -2.19 -9.69 14.25
CA VAL A 163 -2.72 -10.80 15.08
C VAL A 163 -2.42 -12.19 14.53
N SER A 164 -1.88 -12.30 13.32
CA SER A 164 -1.60 -13.59 12.67
C SER A 164 -0.51 -14.38 13.41
N GLU A 165 -0.74 -15.68 13.59
CA GLU A 165 0.23 -16.55 14.25
C GLU A 165 1.49 -16.82 13.41
N TYR A 166 1.38 -16.64 12.09
CA TYR A 166 2.48 -16.80 11.12
C TYR A 166 3.39 -15.57 11.05
N VAL A 167 3.01 -14.47 11.70
CA VAL A 167 3.88 -13.30 11.86
C VAL A 167 4.70 -13.45 13.15
N PRO A 168 6.03 -13.25 13.11
CA PRO A 168 6.88 -13.19 14.30
C PRO A 168 6.33 -12.24 15.37
N ALA A 169 6.33 -12.68 16.63
CA ALA A 169 5.66 -11.97 17.72
C ALA A 169 6.23 -10.56 17.98
N ASP A 170 7.50 -10.33 17.64
CA ASP A 170 8.20 -9.05 17.74
C ASP A 170 7.80 -8.04 16.65
N LEU A 171 7.28 -8.51 15.50
CA LEU A 171 6.78 -7.65 14.42
C LEU A 171 5.32 -7.21 14.63
N ARG A 172 4.50 -8.01 15.32
CA ARG A 172 3.07 -7.74 15.56
C ARG A 172 2.79 -6.36 16.20
N PRO A 173 3.59 -5.85 17.16
CA PRO A 173 3.40 -4.50 17.69
C PRO A 173 3.56 -3.39 16.64
N ALA A 174 4.50 -3.55 15.69
CA ALA A 174 4.70 -2.60 14.60
C ALA A 174 3.49 -2.61 13.66
N TYR A 175 3.01 -3.78 13.26
CA TYR A 175 1.77 -3.88 12.46
C TYR A 175 0.54 -3.37 13.20
N SER A 176 0.45 -3.60 14.52
CA SER A 176 -0.61 -3.02 15.34
C SER A 176 -0.56 -1.49 15.35
N TYR A 177 0.65 -0.90 15.34
CA TYR A 177 0.82 0.53 15.20
C TYR A 177 0.39 1.01 13.82
N ASP A 178 0.86 0.38 12.74
CA ASP A 178 0.48 0.72 11.38
C ASP A 178 -1.03 0.63 11.14
N ALA A 179 -1.69 -0.41 11.68
CA ALA A 179 -3.14 -0.54 11.63
C ALA A 179 -3.86 0.63 12.31
N ARG A 180 -3.38 1.06 13.49
CA ARG A 180 -3.92 2.26 14.17
C ARG A 180 -3.71 3.52 13.35
N MET A 181 -2.55 3.68 12.72
CA MET A 181 -2.24 4.84 11.88
C MET A 181 -3.12 4.87 10.62
N CYS A 182 -3.27 3.73 9.94
CA CYS A 182 -4.13 3.59 8.76
C CYS A 182 -5.61 3.83 9.09
N ALA A 183 -6.04 3.63 10.34
CA ALA A 183 -7.41 3.88 10.77
C ALA A 183 -7.73 5.37 11.03
N LEU A 184 -6.74 6.27 11.00
CA LEU A 184 -6.96 7.71 11.14
C LEU A 184 -7.54 8.31 9.85
N ASN A 185 -8.54 9.18 9.97
CA ASN A 185 -9.14 9.92 8.84
C ASN A 185 -9.52 9.04 7.63
N PRO A 186 -10.26 7.92 7.79
CA PRO A 186 -10.59 7.03 6.68
C PRO A 186 -11.49 7.73 5.65
N VAL A 187 -11.37 7.34 4.38
CA VAL A 187 -12.22 7.88 3.31
C VAL A 187 -13.71 7.74 3.65
N GLY A 188 -14.47 8.83 3.47
CA GLY A 188 -15.89 8.97 3.79
C GLY A 188 -16.19 9.46 5.20
N SER A 189 -15.21 9.44 6.11
CA SER A 189 -15.36 9.95 7.48
C SER A 189 -14.99 11.45 7.59
N PRO A 190 -15.50 12.17 8.61
CA PRO A 190 -15.00 13.51 8.93
C PRO A 190 -13.51 13.47 9.28
N ALA A 191 -12.72 14.36 8.68
CA ALA A 191 -11.32 14.51 9.04
C ALA A 191 -11.16 15.11 10.44
N ALA A 192 -10.07 14.76 11.14
CA ALA A 192 -9.72 15.36 12.42
C ALA A 192 -9.58 16.87 12.28
N ASP A 193 -10.22 17.63 13.17
CA ASP A 193 -10.10 19.08 13.16
C ASP A 193 -8.69 19.52 13.59
N ILE A 194 -8.20 20.60 13.02
CA ILE A 194 -6.85 21.12 13.24
C ILE A 194 -6.96 22.61 13.56
N VAL A 195 -6.24 23.05 14.58
CA VAL A 195 -5.98 24.46 14.84
C VAL A 195 -4.55 24.78 14.42
N PHE A 196 -4.37 25.82 13.61
CA PHE A 196 -3.07 26.23 13.10
C PHE A 196 -2.92 27.75 13.16
N LYS A 197 -1.67 28.23 13.19
CA LYS A 197 -1.37 29.66 13.10
C LYS A 197 -1.00 30.01 11.67
N ASP A 198 -1.68 30.99 11.09
CA ASP A 198 -1.32 31.49 9.76
C ASP A 198 -0.06 32.38 9.79
N LEU A 199 0.45 32.76 8.62
CA LEU A 199 1.63 33.63 8.49
C LEU A 199 1.51 34.99 9.20
N SER A 200 0.28 35.46 9.49
CA SER A 200 0.04 36.68 10.27
C SER A 200 0.01 36.44 11.79
N GLY A 201 0.15 35.18 12.23
CA GLY A 201 0.07 34.75 13.63
C GLY A 201 -1.35 34.50 14.12
N LYS A 202 -2.36 34.63 13.26
CA LYS A 202 -3.77 34.44 13.61
C LYS A 202 -4.11 32.96 13.67
N ASP A 203 -4.83 32.58 14.72
CA ASP A 203 -5.37 31.23 14.86
C ASP A 203 -6.47 30.96 13.83
N ARG A 204 -6.37 29.82 13.17
CA ARG A 204 -7.34 29.28 12.21
C ARG A 204 -7.72 27.87 12.62
N ARG A 205 -8.92 27.46 12.25
CA ARG A 205 -9.44 26.11 12.45
C ARG A 205 -9.90 25.54 11.11
N LEU A 206 -9.57 24.29 10.84
CA LEU A 206 -9.93 23.63 9.57
C LEU A 206 -11.45 23.70 9.30
N TYR A 207 -12.27 23.45 10.32
CA TYR A 207 -13.73 23.43 10.19
C TYR A 207 -14.37 24.82 10.01
N ASP A 208 -13.63 25.89 10.29
CA ASP A 208 -14.09 27.27 10.04
C ASP A 208 -13.93 27.68 8.57
N ILE A 209 -13.10 26.97 7.80
CA ILE A 209 -12.86 27.24 6.38
C ILE A 209 -14.04 26.72 5.55
N LYS A 210 -14.76 27.64 4.90
CA LYS A 210 -15.90 27.32 4.04
C LYS A 210 -15.46 27.27 2.58
N ALA A 211 -15.56 26.09 1.98
CA ALA A 211 -15.28 25.81 0.58
C ALA A 211 -15.97 24.50 0.18
N GLU A 212 -16.28 24.32 -1.12
CA GLU A 212 -16.85 23.07 -1.64
C GLU A 212 -15.85 21.91 -1.55
N ARG A 213 -14.56 22.23 -1.68
CA ARG A 213 -13.43 21.33 -1.51
C ARG A 213 -12.35 21.99 -0.67
N THR A 214 -11.67 21.20 0.16
CA THR A 214 -10.50 21.65 0.91
C THR A 214 -9.34 20.70 0.68
N LEU A 215 -8.24 21.20 0.14
CA LEU A 215 -6.98 20.47 0.02
C LEU A 215 -6.14 20.75 1.27
N LEU A 216 -5.96 19.77 2.14
CA LEU A 216 -4.92 19.81 3.16
C LEU A 216 -3.61 19.38 2.51
N PHE A 217 -2.58 20.20 2.65
CA PHE A 217 -1.29 20.01 2.03
C PHE A 217 -0.20 20.16 3.08
N PHE A 218 0.33 19.05 3.55
CA PHE A 218 1.43 19.03 4.51
C PHE A 218 2.75 19.20 3.76
N THR A 219 3.50 20.25 4.09
CA THR A 219 4.72 20.65 3.36
C THR A 219 5.88 20.94 4.29
N ASN A 220 7.09 20.89 3.72
CA ASN A 220 8.31 21.35 4.36
C ASN A 220 8.97 22.43 3.50
N PRO A 221 9.64 23.41 4.13
CA PRO A 221 10.43 24.42 3.43
C PRO A 221 11.51 23.75 2.56
N GLY A 222 11.80 24.33 1.39
CA GLY A 222 12.82 23.81 0.48
C GLY A 222 12.52 22.45 -0.17
N CYS A 223 11.35 21.85 0.05
CA CYS A 223 10.99 20.56 -0.54
C CYS A 223 10.68 20.69 -2.06
N PRO A 224 11.46 20.06 -2.96
CA PRO A 224 11.24 20.18 -4.41
C PRO A 224 9.88 19.67 -4.86
N ALA A 225 9.43 18.52 -4.32
CA ALA A 225 8.13 17.95 -4.64
C ALA A 225 6.96 18.84 -4.16
N CYS A 226 7.10 19.50 -2.99
CA CYS A 226 6.09 20.48 -2.55
C CYS A 226 6.01 21.65 -3.53
N LYS A 227 7.16 22.17 -3.96
CA LYS A 227 7.24 23.28 -4.91
C LYS A 227 6.61 22.92 -6.27
N GLU A 228 6.90 21.75 -6.80
CA GLU A 228 6.30 21.29 -8.06
C GLU A 228 4.77 21.19 -7.99
N ILE A 229 4.23 20.69 -6.87
CA ILE A 229 2.77 20.66 -6.64
C ILE A 229 2.19 22.07 -6.56
N MET A 230 2.86 23.00 -5.84
CA MET A 230 2.42 24.40 -5.75
C MET A 230 2.37 25.06 -7.13
N GLU A 231 3.45 24.94 -7.90
CA GLU A 231 3.55 25.50 -9.25
C GLU A 231 2.50 24.90 -10.18
N THR A 232 2.24 23.59 -10.08
CA THR A 232 1.19 22.91 -10.88
C THR A 232 -0.20 23.44 -10.57
N ILE A 233 -0.55 23.63 -9.28
CA ILE A 233 -1.86 24.18 -8.88
C ILE A 233 -2.02 25.63 -9.36
N GLN A 234 -0.96 26.45 -9.24
CA GLN A 234 -0.98 27.85 -9.67
C GLN A 234 -1.00 28.01 -11.20
N ALA A 235 -0.38 27.09 -11.94
CA ALA A 235 -0.38 27.11 -13.40
C ALA A 235 -1.73 26.65 -14.00
N ASP A 236 -2.54 25.90 -13.25
CA ASP A 236 -3.90 25.53 -13.66
C ASP A 236 -4.86 26.70 -13.41
N GLY A 237 -5.26 27.36 -14.50
CA GLY A 237 -6.18 28.49 -14.46
C GLY A 237 -7.56 28.16 -13.90
N SER A 238 -8.03 26.92 -14.07
CA SER A 238 -9.32 26.47 -13.53
C SER A 238 -9.25 26.29 -12.02
N LEU A 239 -8.16 25.71 -11.50
CA LEU A 239 -7.95 25.59 -10.06
C LEU A 239 -7.75 26.97 -9.42
N SER A 240 -6.97 27.84 -10.05
CA SER A 240 -6.74 29.21 -9.58
C SER A 240 -8.05 30.02 -9.50
N GLU A 241 -8.93 29.91 -10.49
CA GLU A 241 -10.25 30.55 -10.48
C GLU A 241 -11.15 30.03 -9.34
N ARG A 242 -11.13 28.71 -9.10
CA ARG A 242 -11.88 28.08 -8.00
C ARG A 242 -11.36 28.49 -6.62
N ILE A 243 -10.05 28.69 -6.49
CA ILE A 243 -9.43 29.22 -5.27
C ILE A 243 -9.86 30.66 -5.05
N ALA A 244 -9.75 31.51 -6.07
CA ALA A 244 -10.17 32.91 -6.00
C ALA A 244 -11.67 33.09 -5.68
N ARG A 245 -12.53 32.16 -6.12
CA ARG A 245 -13.96 32.13 -5.80
C ARG A 245 -14.31 31.49 -4.46
N GLY A 246 -13.34 30.91 -3.74
CA GLY A 246 -13.55 30.19 -2.48
C GLY A 246 -14.23 28.83 -2.64
N GLN A 247 -14.30 28.28 -3.86
CA GLN A 247 -14.84 26.94 -4.11
C GLN A 247 -13.83 25.85 -3.73
N LEU A 248 -12.53 26.12 -3.92
CA LEU A 248 -11.42 25.31 -3.46
C LEU A 248 -10.62 26.09 -2.43
N ALA A 249 -10.46 25.56 -1.22
CA ALA A 249 -9.50 26.07 -0.26
C ALA A 249 -8.24 25.21 -0.25
N VAL A 250 -7.06 25.81 -0.35
CA VAL A 250 -5.79 25.11 -0.10
C VAL A 250 -5.27 25.51 1.27
N VAL A 251 -5.06 24.52 2.13
CA VAL A 251 -4.54 24.66 3.49
C VAL A 251 -3.16 24.04 3.54
N ASN A 252 -2.16 24.88 3.40
CA ASN A 252 -0.76 24.51 3.40
C ASN A 252 -0.23 24.55 4.84
N LEU A 253 0.17 23.40 5.37
CA LEU A 253 0.54 23.20 6.77
C LEU A 253 1.98 22.70 6.92
N TYR A 254 2.76 23.45 7.68
CA TYR A 254 4.03 23.01 8.23
C TYR A 254 3.84 22.43 9.63
N ILE A 255 4.42 21.25 9.89
CA ILE A 255 4.18 20.49 11.13
C ILE A 255 5.47 20.11 11.88
N ASP A 256 6.62 20.63 11.44
CA ASP A 256 7.93 20.41 12.05
C ASP A 256 8.38 21.64 12.87
N ARG A 257 9.58 21.62 13.47
CA ARG A 257 9.96 22.52 14.59
C ARG A 257 10.64 23.81 14.16
N GLU A 258 11.22 23.84 12.98
CA GLU A 258 12.07 24.90 12.45
C GLU A 258 11.24 26.07 11.90
N LEU A 259 10.46 26.72 12.76
CA LEU A 259 9.52 27.78 12.38
C LEU A 259 10.19 28.99 11.72
N ASP A 260 11.42 29.32 12.10
CA ASP A 260 12.15 30.44 11.48
C ASP A 260 12.58 30.12 10.05
N GLU A 261 12.94 28.85 9.78
CA GLU A 261 13.18 28.37 8.43
C GLU A 261 11.87 28.44 7.63
N TRP A 262 10.77 27.90 8.16
CA TRP A 262 9.46 27.98 7.50
C TRP A 262 9.03 29.42 7.17
N ARG A 263 9.22 30.36 8.09
CA ARG A 263 8.92 31.79 7.86
C ARG A 263 9.79 32.40 6.77
N SER A 264 11.03 31.93 6.58
CA SER A 264 11.92 32.45 5.54
C SER A 264 11.43 32.11 4.12
N TYR A 265 10.61 31.07 3.96
CA TYR A 265 9.98 30.68 2.70
C TYR A 265 8.60 31.32 2.49
N ALA A 266 8.16 32.24 3.36
CA ALA A 266 6.82 32.84 3.30
C ALA A 266 6.48 33.48 1.94
N SER A 267 7.47 34.02 1.22
CA SER A 267 7.29 34.60 -0.12
C SER A 267 7.05 33.58 -1.23
N GLU A 268 7.38 32.31 -1.02
CA GLU A 268 7.13 31.24 -1.98
C GLU A 268 5.71 30.69 -1.87
N TYR A 269 5.02 30.95 -0.76
CA TYR A 269 3.67 30.45 -0.54
C TYR A 269 2.62 31.37 -1.20
N PRO A 270 1.66 30.82 -1.96
CA PRO A 270 0.61 31.62 -2.59
C PRO A 270 -0.24 32.36 -1.56
N SER A 271 -0.44 33.67 -1.73
CA SER A 271 -1.08 34.52 -0.72
C SER A 271 -2.59 34.32 -0.58
N ASP A 272 -3.22 33.69 -1.57
CA ASP A 272 -4.62 33.27 -1.58
C ASP A 272 -4.87 31.92 -0.91
N TRP A 273 -3.81 31.24 -0.43
CA TRP A 273 -3.90 30.00 0.34
C TRP A 273 -3.91 30.25 1.85
N TYR A 274 -4.41 29.27 2.59
CA TYR A 274 -4.28 29.22 4.05
C TYR A 274 -2.93 28.60 4.42
N ASN A 275 -1.87 29.42 4.41
CA ASN A 275 -0.53 29.00 4.81
C ASN A 275 -0.35 29.15 6.32
N GLY A 276 -0.03 28.05 6.99
CA GLY A 276 0.17 28.07 8.43
C GLY A 276 1.03 26.94 8.95
N HIS A 277 1.23 26.95 10.25
CA HIS A 277 1.98 25.92 10.96
C HIS A 277 1.19 25.41 12.16
N ASP A 278 1.50 24.19 12.60
CA ASP A 278 1.03 23.66 13.87
C ASP A 278 1.82 24.31 15.02
N PRO A 279 1.20 25.17 15.85
CA PRO A 279 1.92 25.90 16.90
C PRO A 279 2.30 25.02 18.09
N ASN A 280 1.59 23.91 18.29
CA ASN A 280 1.72 23.06 19.48
C ASN A 280 2.22 21.65 19.14
N TYR A 281 2.51 21.39 17.87
CA TYR A 281 2.91 20.08 17.33
C TYR A 281 1.87 18.97 17.57
N VAL A 282 0.60 19.36 17.83
CA VAL A 282 -0.51 18.46 18.17
C VAL A 282 -0.75 17.42 17.08
N ILE A 283 -0.54 17.76 15.81
CA ILE A 283 -0.71 16.83 14.70
C ILE A 283 0.25 15.64 14.85
N ARG A 284 1.49 15.89 15.29
CA ARG A 284 2.48 14.85 15.55
C ARG A 284 2.38 14.24 16.95
N THR A 285 2.06 15.01 18.00
CA THR A 285 2.00 14.51 19.38
C THR A 285 0.74 13.71 19.67
N ASP A 286 -0.40 14.18 19.19
CA ASP A 286 -1.71 13.54 19.39
C ASP A 286 -2.04 12.59 18.23
N VAL A 287 -1.17 12.57 17.22
CA VAL A 287 -1.23 11.67 16.06
C VAL A 287 -2.59 11.75 15.38
N SER A 288 -3.05 12.98 15.12
CA SER A 288 -4.36 13.21 14.49
C SER A 288 -4.34 12.94 12.99
N TYR A 289 -3.16 12.94 12.36
CA TYR A 289 -2.93 12.57 10.97
C TYR A 289 -1.71 11.65 10.84
N ASN A 290 -1.79 10.68 9.94
CA ASN A 290 -0.67 9.80 9.61
C ASN A 290 0.22 10.44 8.54
N ILE A 291 1.15 11.30 8.94
CA ILE A 291 2.07 12.00 8.01
C ILE A 291 3.43 11.32 8.01
N ARG A 292 3.61 10.38 7.07
CA ARG A 292 4.79 9.51 6.97
C ARG A 292 5.88 10.07 6.06
N ALA A 293 5.48 10.83 5.04
CA ALA A 293 6.37 11.57 4.15
C ALA A 293 5.75 12.92 3.80
N ILE A 294 6.61 13.83 3.35
CA ILE A 294 6.25 15.16 2.88
C ILE A 294 6.66 15.25 1.39
N PRO A 295 5.79 15.71 0.49
CA PRO A 295 4.42 16.17 0.72
C PRO A 295 3.43 15.07 1.09
N SER A 296 2.40 15.41 1.88
CA SER A 296 1.22 14.57 2.10
C SER A 296 -0.06 15.37 1.83
N LEU A 297 -1.02 14.76 1.13
CA LEU A 297 -2.20 15.43 0.58
C LEU A 297 -3.48 14.73 1.03
N TYR A 298 -4.41 15.51 1.55
CA TYR A 298 -5.78 15.04 1.83
C TYR A 298 -6.77 15.96 1.11
N LEU A 299 -7.71 15.37 0.39
CA LEU A 299 -8.79 16.12 -0.24
C LEU A 299 -10.08 15.90 0.55
N LEU A 300 -10.73 16.99 0.92
CA LEU A 300 -11.93 16.98 1.73
C LEU A 300 -13.13 17.59 0.98
N ASP A 301 -14.34 17.13 1.31
CA ASP A 301 -15.59 17.73 0.84
C ASP A 301 -15.99 18.97 1.66
N ALA A 302 -17.16 19.54 1.34
CA ALA A 302 -17.69 20.74 1.98
C ALA A 302 -17.97 20.54 3.49
N GLN A 303 -18.21 19.30 3.92
CA GLN A 303 -18.41 18.90 5.32
C GLN A 303 -17.12 18.38 5.97
N LYS A 304 -15.97 18.57 5.32
CA LYS A 304 -14.65 18.10 5.75
C LYS A 304 -14.56 16.57 5.85
N ARG A 305 -15.40 15.83 5.13
CA ARG A 305 -15.21 14.38 4.98
C ARG A 305 -14.09 14.10 3.99
N VAL A 306 -13.30 13.07 4.28
CA VAL A 306 -12.15 12.68 3.49
C VAL A 306 -12.61 12.04 2.17
N LEU A 307 -12.23 12.64 1.05
CA LEU A 307 -12.41 12.11 -0.30
C LEU A 307 -11.17 11.33 -0.75
N LEU A 308 -9.99 11.90 -0.49
CA LEU A 308 -8.69 11.28 -0.73
C LEU A 308 -7.83 11.41 0.52
N LYS A 309 -7.16 10.33 0.90
CA LYS A 309 -6.34 10.20 2.09
C LYS A 309 -4.89 9.93 1.69
N ASP A 310 -3.96 10.77 2.14
CA ASP A 310 -2.51 10.66 1.85
C ASP A 310 -2.23 10.27 0.38
N ALA A 311 -2.99 10.83 -0.55
CA ALA A 311 -3.00 10.36 -1.93
C ALA A 311 -1.82 10.94 -2.73
N PRO A 312 -1.30 10.19 -3.73
CA PRO A 312 -0.34 10.73 -4.70
C PRO A 312 -0.85 12.03 -5.33
N ALA A 313 0.09 12.96 -5.61
CA ALA A 313 -0.25 14.27 -6.13
C ALA A 313 -1.01 14.17 -7.45
N GLU A 314 -0.61 13.25 -8.32
CA GLU A 314 -1.23 12.97 -9.61
C GLU A 314 -2.71 12.59 -9.45
N LYS A 315 -3.02 11.76 -8.44
CA LYS A 315 -4.40 11.32 -8.13
C LYS A 315 -5.24 12.49 -7.62
N VAL A 316 -4.68 13.33 -6.76
CA VAL A 316 -5.38 14.52 -6.22
C VAL A 316 -5.64 15.54 -7.31
N LEU A 317 -4.62 15.86 -8.13
CA LEU A 317 -4.72 16.82 -9.21
C LEU A 317 -5.73 16.34 -10.28
N ALA A 318 -5.65 15.07 -10.69
CA ALA A 318 -6.62 14.50 -11.62
C ALA A 318 -8.07 14.58 -11.08
N TYR A 319 -8.28 14.29 -9.80
CA TYR A 319 -9.60 14.41 -9.17
C TYR A 319 -10.10 15.86 -9.18
N LEU A 320 -9.21 16.82 -8.89
CA LEU A 320 -9.55 18.24 -8.87
C LEU A 320 -9.89 18.77 -10.28
N SER A 321 -9.26 18.26 -11.34
CA SER A 321 -9.54 18.64 -12.74
C SER A 321 -10.75 17.95 -13.35
N GLN A 322 -11.10 16.73 -12.92
CA GLN A 322 -12.25 15.99 -13.49
C GLN A 322 -13.62 16.50 -13.00
N ASN A 323 -13.70 17.02 -11.77
CA ASN A 323 -14.93 17.59 -11.22
C ASN A 323 -15.20 19.04 -11.70
N ASN A 324 -14.81 19.34 -12.95
CA ASN A 324 -15.03 20.61 -13.64
C ASN A 324 -16.42 20.69 -14.33
N GLN A 325 -17.31 19.72 -14.10
CA GLN A 325 -18.64 19.65 -14.71
C GLN A 325 -19.75 19.53 -13.67
#